data_AF-A0A8H9M132-F1
#
_entry.id   AF-A0A8H9M132-F1
#
_cell.length_a   1.000
_cell.length_b   1.000
_cell.length_c   1.000
_cell.angle_alpha   90.00
_cell.angle_beta   90.00
_cell.angle_gamma   90.00
#
_symmetry.space_group_name_H-M   'P 1'
#
loop_
_entity.id
_entity.type
_entity.pdbx_description
1 polymer ?
#
loop_
_entity_poly.entity_id
_entity_poly.type
_entity_poly.pdbx_seq_one_letter_code
_entity_poly.pdbx_strand_id
1 'polypeptide(L)' 'MDKNLNGPDTTGMDEEIDFERLELLDRATELARQMFEYPTEAHVEGVLDRLLWNEFHGLGEAGASTLH' A
#
# COMPACT_ATOMS: atom_id res chain seq x y z
N MET A 1 -13.12 -13.02 -39.52
CA MET A 1 -11.69 -12.85 -39.14
C MET A 1 -11.69 -11.94 -37.93
N ASP A 2 -11.37 -12.56 -36.82
CA ASP A 2 -11.63 -12.12 -35.45
C ASP A 2 -10.70 -10.97 -35.04
N LYS A 3 -11.28 -9.98 -34.34
CA LYS A 3 -10.57 -8.86 -33.74
C LYS A 3 -9.77 -9.38 -32.55
N ASN A 4 -8.46 -9.61 -32.71
CA ASN A 4 -7.59 -9.84 -31.55
C ASN A 4 -7.06 -8.51 -31.03
N LEU A 5 -7.60 -8.11 -29.88
CA LEU A 5 -7.19 -7.00 -29.04
C LEU A 5 -5.78 -7.29 -28.50
N ASN A 6 -4.75 -6.70 -29.11
CA ASN A 6 -3.47 -6.52 -28.42
C ASN A 6 -3.64 -5.37 -27.42
N GLY A 7 -4.09 -5.69 -26.21
CA GLY A 7 -3.84 -4.83 -25.05
C GLY A 7 -2.34 -4.76 -24.78
N PRO A 8 -1.84 -3.67 -24.17
CA PRO A 8 -0.45 -3.59 -23.79
C PRO A 8 -0.15 -4.72 -22.79
N ASP A 9 0.88 -5.50 -23.09
CA ASP A 9 1.45 -6.50 -22.21
C ASP A 9 2.00 -5.79 -20.96
N THR A 10 1.26 -5.83 -19.85
CA THR A 10 1.69 -5.29 -18.54
C THR A 10 2.32 -6.36 -17.65
N THR A 11 2.62 -7.54 -18.19
CA THR A 11 3.05 -8.74 -17.44
C THR A 11 4.39 -8.57 -16.70
N GLY A 12 5.14 -7.49 -16.95
CA GLY A 12 6.37 -7.15 -16.23
C GLY A 12 6.21 -6.18 -15.06
N MET A 13 4.98 -5.75 -14.74
CA MET A 13 4.71 -4.70 -13.75
C MET A 13 3.80 -5.17 -12.61
N ASP A 14 3.57 -6.48 -12.48
CA ASP A 14 2.81 -7.07 -11.37
C ASP A 14 3.74 -7.51 -10.22
N GLU A 15 4.94 -8.04 -10.51
CA GLU A 15 5.85 -8.55 -9.46
C GLU A 15 6.52 -7.45 -8.63
N GLU A 16 6.84 -6.28 -9.20
CA GLU A 16 7.44 -5.16 -8.46
C GLU A 16 6.41 -4.51 -7.51
N ILE A 17 5.14 -4.47 -7.93
CA ILE A 17 4.02 -3.99 -7.12
C ILE A 17 3.76 -4.91 -5.92
N ASP A 18 3.97 -6.22 -6.08
CA ASP A 18 3.81 -7.18 -4.98
C ASP A 18 4.89 -6.99 -3.89
N PHE A 19 6.14 -6.71 -4.26
CA PHE A 19 7.21 -6.43 -3.29
C PHE A 19 7.00 -5.11 -2.57
N GLU A 20 6.71 -4.03 -3.31
CA GLU A 20 6.48 -2.70 -2.72
C GLU A 20 5.28 -2.70 -1.77
N ARG A 21 4.19 -3.41 -2.14
CA ARG A 21 3.05 -3.62 -1.25
C ARG A 21 3.39 -4.41 0.00
N LEU A 22 4.27 -5.41 -0.10
CA LEU A 22 4.70 -6.20 1.05
C LEU A 22 5.50 -5.34 2.04
N GLU A 23 6.39 -4.48 1.53
CA GLU A 23 7.17 -3.53 2.32
C GLU A 23 6.25 -2.51 3.01
N LEU A 24 5.25 -1.98 2.31
CA LEU A 24 4.26 -1.08 2.88
C LEU A 24 3.39 -1.76 3.96
N LEU A 25 3.05 -3.03 3.78
CA LEU A 25 2.29 -3.80 4.78
C LEU A 25 3.11 -4.07 6.04
N ASP A 26 4.39 -4.42 5.89
CA ASP A 26 5.29 -4.59 7.04
C ASP A 26 5.43 -3.27 7.80
N ARG A 27 5.65 -2.16 7.09
CA ARG A 27 5.70 -0.81 7.65
C ARG A 27 4.40 -0.41 8.36
N ALA A 28 3.25 -0.70 7.76
CA ALA A 28 1.94 -0.45 8.36
C ALA A 28 1.75 -1.24 9.66
N THR A 29 2.25 -2.48 9.70
CA THR A 29 2.21 -3.33 10.88
C THR A 29 3.10 -2.79 12.01
N GLU A 30 4.31 -2.33 11.69
CA GLU A 30 5.19 -1.68 12.66
C GLU A 30 4.57 -0.40 13.24
N LEU A 31 4.02 0.46 12.39
CA LEU A 31 3.35 1.69 12.79
C LEU A 31 2.13 1.42 13.66
N ALA A 32 1.30 0.44 13.29
CA ALA A 32 0.16 0.03 14.10
C ALA A 32 0.59 -0.45 15.50
N ARG A 33 1.70 -1.20 15.61
CA ARG A 33 2.26 -1.64 16.90
C ARG A 33 2.80 -0.49 17.76
N GLN A 34 3.27 0.59 17.13
CA GLN A 34 3.74 1.77 17.86
C GLN A 34 2.59 2.65 18.35
N MET A 35 1.49 2.70 17.60
CA MET A 35 0.33 3.56 17.90
C MET A 35 -0.70 2.89 18.80
N PHE A 36 -0.83 1.57 18.74
CA PHE A 36 -1.84 0.80 19.48
C PHE A 36 -1.18 -0.24 20.39
N GLU A 37 -1.61 -0.32 21.65
CA GLU A 37 -1.11 -1.32 22.62
C GLU A 37 -1.44 -2.76 22.18
N TYR A 38 -2.58 -2.94 21.51
CA TYR A 38 -3.03 -4.22 20.94
C TYR A 38 -3.52 -3.98 19.51
N PRO A 39 -2.62 -3.89 18.51
CA PRO A 39 -3.00 -3.65 17.14
C PRO A 39 -3.80 -4.84 16.59
N THR A 40 -4.84 -4.55 15.84
CA THR A 40 -5.66 -5.54 15.12
C THR A 40 -5.44 -5.38 13.62
N GLU A 41 -5.85 -6.36 12.83
CA GLU A 41 -5.77 -6.31 11.36
C GLU A 41 -6.42 -5.02 10.81
N ALA A 42 -7.59 -4.64 11.32
CA ALA A 42 -8.25 -3.38 10.93
C ALA A 42 -7.39 -2.12 11.18
N HIS A 43 -6.56 -2.10 12.23
CA HIS A 43 -5.64 -0.99 12.48
C HIS A 43 -4.50 -0.98 11.46
N VAL A 44 -3.95 -2.16 11.13
CA VAL A 44 -2.91 -2.31 10.11
C VAL A 44 -3.44 -1.89 8.73
N GLU A 45 -4.65 -2.34 8.37
CA GLU A 45 -5.31 -1.97 7.11
C GLU A 45 -5.55 -0.46 7.01
N GLY A 46 -6.00 0.20 8.10
CA GLY A 46 -6.20 1.64 8.12
C GLY A 46 -4.88 2.43 7.96
N VAL A 47 -3.79 1.95 8.55
CA VAL A 47 -2.46 2.55 8.39
C VAL A 47 -1.92 2.32 6.98
N LEU A 48 -2.12 1.12 6.42
CA LEU A 48 -1.71 0.77 5.07
C LEU A 48 -2.45 1.62 4.02
N ASP A 49 -3.77 1.77 4.13
CA ASP A 49 -4.58 2.62 3.25
C ASP A 49 -4.05 4.06 3.25
N ARG A 50 -3.67 4.56 4.44
CA ARG A 50 -3.09 5.88 4.58
C ARG A 50 -1.71 6.01 3.95
N LEU A 51 -0.86 4.99 4.07
CA LEU A 51 0.46 4.96 3.41
C LEU A 51 0.34 4.94 1.89
N LEU A 52 -0.54 4.10 1.35
CA LEU A 52 -0.84 4.03 -0.08
C LEU A 52 -1.38 5.37 -0.60
N TRP A 53 -2.28 6.01 0.16
CA TRP A 53 -2.79 7.34 -0.19
C TRP A 53 -1.66 8.38 -0.22
N ASN A 54 -0.75 8.36 0.75
CA ASN A 54 0.38 9.30 0.77
C ASN A 54 1.36 9.07 -0.39
N GLU A 55 1.62 7.81 -0.74
CA GLU A 55 2.50 7.46 -1.85
C GLU A 55 1.92 7.91 -3.19
N PHE A 56 0.63 7.63 -3.41
CA PHE A 56 -0.10 8.06 -4.59
C PHE A 56 -0.13 9.59 -4.75
N HIS A 57 -0.19 10.33 -3.63
CA HIS A 57 -0.22 11.78 -3.62
C HIS A 57 1.17 12.45 -3.47
N GLY A 58 2.26 11.67 -3.41
CA GLY A 58 3.63 12.19 -3.28
C GLY A 58 3.92 12.89 -1.95
N LEU A 59 3.15 12.59 -0.90
CA LEU A 59 3.24 13.20 0.42
C LEU A 59 4.20 12.47 1.38
N GLY A 60 4.67 11.27 1.01
CA GLY A 60 5.60 10.46 1.81
C GLY A 60 5.05 10.07 3.19
N GLU A 61 5.91 9.55 4.06
CA GLU A 61 5.51 8.99 5.37
C GLU A 61 4.91 10.03 6.36
N ALA A 62 5.07 11.33 6.10
CA ALA A 62 4.65 12.40 7.01
C ALA A 62 3.11 12.52 7.18
N GLY A 63 2.32 11.99 6.24
CA GLY A 63 0.86 12.04 6.28
C GLY A 63 0.19 10.87 7.02
N ALA A 64 0.94 9.82 7.39
CA ALA A 64 0.40 8.61 8.02
C ALA A 64 0.19 8.75 9.53
N SER A 65 0.94 9.66 10.17
CA SER A 65 0.90 9.85 11.62
C SER A 65 -0.09 10.91 12.09
N THR A 66 -0.84 11.54 11.19
CA THR A 66 -1.83 12.59 11.52
C THR A 66 -3.25 12.09 11.27
N LEU A 67 -3.67 11.12 12.07
CA LEU A 67 -5.08 10.95 12.41
C LEU A 67 -5.39 12.00 13.49
N HIS A 68 -6.13 13.05 13.13
CA HIS A 68 -6.79 13.93 14.10
C HIS A 68 -8.25 13.51 14.27
#